data_AF-A0A2D6Q541-F1
#
_entry.id   AF-A0A2D6Q541-F1
#
_cell.length_a   1.000
_cell.length_b   1.000
_cell.length_c   1.000
_cell.angle_alpha   90.00
_cell.angle_beta   90.00
_cell.angle_gamma   90.00
#
_symmetry.space_group_name_H-M   'P 1'
#
loop_
_entity.id
_entity.type
_entity.pdbx_description
1 polymer ?
#
loop_
_entity_poly.entity_id
_entity_poly.type
_entity_poly.pdbx_seq_one_letter_code
_entity_poly.pdbx_strand_id
1 'polypeptide(L)'
;MYKKRCLKFFVVLALIITVLSSFVLSTDLCFDDSDCASLGDTWACDTSILECVELYFGDAETSEDSIDETVDDTNATDEILDEEIIEDEIITEPETTSTTDTSELETSISDLDSRVTGVETNIDELTSQVEELTTTVNDVNTNVQLLSTDQHQLERDVEEQVNTIESEVSAGLAVLQEDIDSTKTELEGTQENIETSAAKASFFRTLSVVGVLIVIFGAIGYFLRMHKKEEEKVIPEEVKEYITKQIKLGVGETTIVAALKKSGWPEHDAKWAFEQTTVHNYNKFLTSQGKETKKVPKHKLSDKHYQKIAIVSIFSIALLAIMLLYVKQSVGFAVYYDGITNSDLSTLVEETIELSVEQNSFYSLIEYADLCVQVNDADASASFRVLKTPYGHTVEGLDENCDATSENYDFAVSFSTWNDFYTLSNTMTCSGLEAAHSVQQNSVAARGMYVLPSYYVESGFNKVDGRSYTDFCDALSLCLSSSDLALLDLGC
;
A
#
# COMPACT_ATOMS: atom_id res chain seq x y z
N MET A 1 63.62 -3.71 15.73
CA MET A 1 62.36 -3.20 16.31
C MET A 1 61.23 -3.00 15.29
N TYR A 2 61.49 -2.50 14.07
CA TYR A 2 60.44 -2.23 13.06
C TYR A 2 59.57 -3.43 12.68
N LYS A 3 60.16 -4.63 12.54
CA LYS A 3 59.44 -5.85 12.14
C LYS A 3 58.31 -6.25 13.11
N LYS A 4 58.53 -6.05 14.42
CA LYS A 4 57.53 -6.36 15.47
C LYS A 4 56.40 -5.34 15.52
N ARG A 5 56.66 -4.07 15.18
CA ARG A 5 55.64 -3.02 15.13
C ARG A 5 54.77 -3.12 13.87
N CYS A 6 55.37 -3.47 12.73
CA CYS A 6 54.63 -3.69 11.49
C CYS A 6 53.66 -4.88 11.62
N LEU A 7 54.10 -6.00 12.22
CA LEU A 7 53.24 -7.17 12.42
C LEU A 7 52.04 -6.87 13.32
N LYS A 8 52.24 -6.10 14.40
CA LYS A 8 51.14 -5.68 15.29
C LYS A 8 50.13 -4.80 14.57
N PHE A 9 50.58 -3.91 13.68
CA PHE A 9 49.68 -3.06 12.91
C PHE A 9 48.79 -3.86 11.96
N PHE A 10 49.35 -4.84 11.24
CA PHE A 10 48.55 -5.70 10.35
C PHE A 10 47.54 -6.59 11.10
N VAL A 11 47.91 -7.09 12.28
CA VAL A 11 46.97 -7.87 13.11
C VAL A 11 45.82 -7.00 13.60
N VAL A 12 46.09 -5.77 14.04
CA VAL A 12 45.03 -4.83 14.47
C VAL A 12 44.13 -4.44 13.31
N LEU A 13 44.71 -4.17 12.12
CA LEU A 13 43.92 -3.83 10.93
C LEU A 13 43.02 -4.98 10.48
N ALA A 14 43.53 -6.22 10.49
CA ALA A 14 42.73 -7.41 10.18
C ALA A 14 41.56 -7.57 11.17
N LEU A 15 41.82 -7.34 12.46
CA LEU A 15 40.81 -7.43 13.52
C LEU A 15 39.71 -6.36 13.38
N ILE A 16 40.09 -5.13 13.03
CA ILE A 16 39.14 -4.04 12.74
C ILE A 16 38.28 -4.36 11.52
N ILE A 17 38.87 -4.90 10.45
CA ILE A 17 38.12 -5.28 9.25
C ILE A 17 37.10 -6.39 9.58
N THR A 18 37.48 -7.41 10.35
CA THR A 18 36.54 -8.46 10.78
C THR A 18 35.40 -7.93 11.65
N VAL A 19 35.68 -6.98 12.57
CA VAL A 19 34.63 -6.39 13.42
C VAL A 19 33.69 -5.49 12.62
N LEU A 20 34.22 -4.69 11.70
CA LEU A 20 33.41 -3.83 10.84
C LEU A 20 32.58 -4.62 9.82
N SER A 21 33.07 -5.76 9.32
CA SER A 21 32.26 -6.63 8.46
C SER A 21 31.09 -7.27 9.20
N SER A 22 31.23 -7.56 10.50
CA SER A 22 30.15 -8.11 11.32
C SER A 22 29.11 -7.05 11.70
N PHE A 23 29.50 -5.78 11.86
CA PHE A 23 28.59 -4.69 12.23
C PHE A 23 27.70 -4.20 11.08
N VAL A 24 28.10 -4.41 9.82
CA VAL A 24 27.31 -3.96 8.64
C VAL A 24 26.20 -4.96 8.29
N LEU A 25 26.19 -6.16 8.87
CA LEU A 25 25.16 -7.17 8.62
C LEU A 25 24.00 -7.15 9.63
N SER A 26 24.03 -6.29 10.65
CA SER A 26 23.10 -6.38 11.79
C SER A 26 22.20 -5.15 12.00
N THR A 27 22.16 -4.19 11.08
CA THR A 27 21.47 -2.89 11.33
C THR A 27 20.28 -2.59 10.40
N ASP A 28 19.71 -3.57 9.70
CA ASP A 28 18.73 -3.27 8.62
C ASP A 28 17.48 -4.18 8.61
N LEU A 29 16.94 -4.57 9.78
CA LEU A 29 15.83 -5.54 9.81
C LEU A 29 14.50 -5.08 10.45
N CYS A 30 14.41 -3.87 11.01
CA CYS A 30 13.11 -3.29 11.35
C CYS A 30 13.17 -1.78 11.16
N PHE A 31 12.74 -1.30 10.01
CA PHE A 31 12.44 0.12 9.81
C PHE A 31 10.99 0.23 9.36
N ASP A 32 10.23 0.91 10.22
CA ASP A 32 8.83 1.33 10.14
C ASP A 32 7.72 0.34 10.53
N ASP A 33 6.93 0.79 11.52
CA ASP A 33 5.65 0.22 11.94
C ASP A 33 4.64 0.10 10.76
N SER A 34 4.91 0.74 9.61
CA SER A 34 4.10 0.65 8.39
C SER A 34 4.01 -0.77 7.85
N ASP A 35 5.04 -1.60 8.03
CA ASP A 35 5.05 -2.95 7.47
C ASP A 35 4.09 -3.87 8.24
N CYS A 36 3.96 -3.69 9.56
CA CYS A 36 2.97 -4.40 10.36
C CYS A 36 1.56 -3.81 10.21
N ALA A 37 1.40 -2.56 9.76
CA ALA A 37 0.09 -1.92 9.59
C ALA A 37 -0.78 -2.61 8.52
N SER A 38 -0.16 -3.29 7.55
CA SER A 38 -0.88 -4.11 6.56
C SER A 38 -1.61 -5.32 7.14
N LEU A 39 -1.22 -5.78 8.34
CA LEU A 39 -1.83 -6.91 9.05
C LEU A 39 -2.99 -6.50 9.97
N GLY A 40 -3.32 -5.21 10.02
CA GLY A 40 -4.40 -4.64 10.84
C GLY A 40 -3.92 -4.03 12.16
N ASP A 41 -4.77 -3.21 12.76
CA ASP A 41 -4.46 -2.35 13.92
C ASP A 41 -4.06 -3.12 15.19
N THR A 42 -4.23 -4.45 15.21
CA THR A 42 -3.87 -5.32 16.34
C THR A 42 -2.43 -5.81 16.29
N TRP A 43 -1.64 -5.51 15.25
CA TRP A 43 -0.27 -5.99 15.12
C TRP A 43 0.77 -4.90 15.44
N ALA A 44 1.78 -5.24 16.25
CA ALA A 44 2.88 -4.34 16.58
C ALA A 44 4.23 -5.05 16.48
N CYS A 45 5.29 -4.30 16.14
CA CYS A 45 6.63 -4.84 16.05
C CYS A 45 7.20 -5.11 17.45
N ASP A 46 7.44 -6.38 17.80
CA ASP A 46 8.14 -6.73 19.03
C ASP A 46 9.65 -6.58 18.82
N THR A 47 10.18 -5.44 19.29
CA THR A 47 11.61 -5.10 19.22
C THR A 47 12.56 -6.11 19.86
N SER A 48 12.06 -7.04 20.69
CA SER A 48 12.88 -8.07 21.34
C SER A 48 13.14 -9.29 20.45
N ILE A 49 12.23 -9.58 19.52
CA ILE A 49 12.32 -10.72 18.61
C ILE A 49 12.37 -10.33 17.13
N LEU A 50 12.14 -9.05 16.79
CA LEU A 50 12.14 -8.49 15.43
C LEU A 50 11.07 -9.13 14.54
N GLU A 51 9.88 -9.44 15.09
CA GLU A 51 8.73 -9.99 14.38
C GLU A 51 7.47 -9.15 14.69
N CYS A 52 6.51 -9.07 13.76
CA CYS A 52 5.18 -8.50 14.04
C CYS A 52 4.42 -9.49 14.94
N VAL A 53 3.92 -9.02 16.07
CA VAL A 53 3.18 -9.84 17.04
C VAL A 53 1.79 -9.24 17.22
N GLU A 54 0.78 -10.12 17.22
CA GLU A 54 -0.60 -9.75 17.50
C GLU A 54 -0.75 -9.39 18.98
N LEU A 55 -1.16 -8.15 19.25
CA LEU A 55 -1.48 -7.65 20.57
C LEU A 55 -2.86 -8.19 20.98
N TYR A 56 -2.87 -9.32 21.68
CA TYR A 56 -4.05 -9.81 22.37
C TYR A 56 -4.44 -8.84 23.50
N PHE A 57 -5.31 -7.89 23.19
CA PHE A 57 -6.07 -7.16 24.20
C PHE A 57 -7.10 -8.14 24.76
N GLY A 58 -6.78 -8.77 25.89
CA GLY A 58 -7.69 -9.69 26.55
C GLY A 58 -9.05 -9.02 26.78
N ASP A 59 -10.09 -9.60 26.19
CA ASP A 59 -11.47 -9.18 26.32
C ASP A 59 -11.81 -9.06 27.81
N ALA A 60 -12.05 -7.83 28.25
CA ALA A 60 -12.71 -7.58 29.52
C ALA A 60 -14.16 -8.02 29.36
N GLU A 61 -14.47 -9.24 29.79
CA GLU A 61 -15.82 -9.80 29.85
C GLU A 61 -16.82 -8.79 30.46
N THR A 62 -17.60 -8.13 29.62
CA THR A 62 -18.87 -7.53 30.02
C THR A 62 -19.95 -8.59 29.85
N SER A 63 -20.43 -9.11 30.98
CA SER A 63 -21.55 -10.03 31.04
C SER A 63 -22.83 -9.30 30.62
N GLU A 64 -23.40 -9.68 29.48
CA GLU A 64 -24.77 -9.32 29.11
C GLU A 64 -25.69 -10.52 29.34
N ASP A 65 -26.65 -10.30 30.25
CA ASP A 65 -27.75 -11.19 30.59
C ASP A 65 -28.66 -11.41 29.37
N SER A 66 -28.95 -12.68 29.09
CA SER A 66 -29.96 -13.15 28.17
C SER A 66 -31.37 -12.79 28.66
N ILE A 67 -32.13 -12.03 27.86
CA ILE A 67 -33.58 -11.95 27.97
C ILE A 67 -34.19 -12.79 26.84
N ASP A 68 -34.70 -13.94 27.26
CA ASP A 68 -35.55 -14.87 26.51
C ASP A 68 -36.99 -14.32 26.52
N GLU A 69 -37.49 -13.87 25.37
CA GLU A 69 -38.87 -13.43 25.21
C GLU A 69 -39.61 -14.44 24.33
N THR A 70 -40.27 -15.37 25.01
CA THR A 70 -41.21 -16.33 24.46
C THR A 70 -42.55 -15.63 24.25
N VAL A 71 -42.95 -15.46 22.98
CA VAL A 71 -44.29 -15.01 22.61
C VAL A 71 -45.14 -16.24 22.31
N ASP A 72 -45.98 -16.60 23.27
CA ASP A 72 -47.12 -17.49 23.11
C ASP A 72 -48.32 -16.77 23.72
N ASP A 73 -49.31 -16.43 22.89
CA ASP A 73 -50.72 -16.23 23.27
C ASP A 73 -51.52 -15.66 22.08
N THR A 74 -52.49 -16.41 21.57
CA THR A 74 -53.92 -16.15 21.87
C THR A 74 -54.82 -17.11 21.08
N ASN A 75 -55.30 -18.10 21.82
CA ASN A 75 -56.40 -18.98 21.51
C ASN A 75 -57.71 -18.20 21.68
N ALA A 76 -58.40 -17.86 20.58
CA ALA A 76 -59.71 -17.22 20.62
C ALA A 76 -60.82 -18.27 20.67
N THR A 77 -61.56 -18.19 21.76
CA THR A 77 -62.63 -19.05 22.25
C THR A 77 -63.86 -19.13 21.36
N ASP A 78 -64.36 -20.36 21.18
CA ASP A 78 -65.76 -20.72 20.95
C ASP A 78 -66.69 -19.92 21.89
N GLU A 79 -67.64 -19.18 21.31
CA GLU A 79 -68.77 -18.64 22.07
C GLU A 79 -70.08 -19.20 21.52
N ILE A 80 -70.69 -19.97 22.42
CA ILE A 80 -71.96 -20.68 22.38
C ILE A 80 -73.11 -19.68 22.27
N LEU A 81 -74.04 -19.90 21.33
CA LEU A 81 -75.38 -19.31 21.39
C LEU A 81 -76.41 -20.44 21.36
N ASP A 82 -76.78 -20.85 22.57
CA ASP A 82 -77.93 -21.67 22.91
C ASP A 82 -79.21 -20.80 22.92
N GLU A 83 -80.26 -21.36 22.31
CA GLU A 83 -81.61 -21.51 22.90
C GLU A 83 -82.47 -20.25 23.17
N GLU A 84 -83.49 -20.05 22.33
CA GLU A 84 -84.80 -19.58 22.81
C GLU A 84 -85.93 -20.29 22.05
N ILE A 85 -86.41 -21.38 22.64
CA ILE A 85 -87.63 -22.09 22.27
C ILE A 85 -88.79 -21.34 22.92
N ILE A 86 -89.68 -20.75 22.12
CA ILE A 86 -90.91 -20.13 22.59
C ILE A 86 -91.92 -21.25 22.87
N GLU A 87 -92.23 -21.45 24.16
CA GLU A 87 -93.26 -22.37 24.64
C GLU A 87 -94.68 -21.86 24.31
N ASP A 88 -95.52 -22.82 23.95
CA ASP A 88 -96.95 -22.70 23.66
C ASP A 88 -97.75 -22.05 24.81
N GLU A 89 -98.36 -20.89 24.55
CA GLU A 89 -99.38 -20.30 25.41
C GLU A 89 -100.77 -20.86 25.05
N ILE A 90 -101.30 -21.68 25.96
CA ILE A 90 -102.66 -22.20 25.96
C ILE A 90 -103.63 -21.05 26.28
N ILE A 91 -104.38 -20.57 25.28
CA ILE A 91 -105.48 -19.62 25.48
C ILE A 91 -106.84 -20.31 25.35
N THR A 92 -107.65 -20.05 26.38
CA THR A 92 -108.93 -20.61 26.75
C THR A 92 -110.07 -20.07 25.87
N GLU A 93 -111.06 -20.92 25.58
CA GLU A 93 -112.36 -20.56 24.99
C GLU A 93 -113.03 -19.38 25.72
N PRO A 94 -113.71 -18.51 24.94
CA PRO A 94 -115.04 -18.09 25.34
C PRO A 94 -116.07 -18.33 24.23
N GLU A 95 -117.14 -19.03 24.60
CA GLU A 95 -118.39 -19.05 23.85
C GLU A 95 -119.07 -17.67 23.86
N THR A 96 -119.87 -17.44 22.82
CA THR A 96 -121.07 -16.59 22.71
C THR A 96 -120.99 -15.16 22.17
N THR A 97 -121.92 -14.95 21.22
CA THR A 97 -122.43 -13.71 20.60
C THR A 97 -121.71 -13.18 19.35
N SER A 98 -121.88 -13.98 18.30
CA SER A 98 -121.87 -13.60 16.88
C SER A 98 -122.78 -12.39 16.60
N THR A 99 -122.15 -11.24 16.48
CA THR A 99 -122.29 -10.31 15.33
C THR A 99 -120.93 -9.64 15.16
N THR A 100 -119.92 -10.44 14.84
CA THR A 100 -118.57 -9.95 14.58
C THR A 100 -118.57 -9.29 13.22
N ASP A 101 -118.18 -8.02 13.22
CA ASP A 101 -117.96 -7.20 12.04
C ASP A 101 -117.08 -7.93 11.03
N THR A 102 -117.70 -8.45 9.97
CA THR A 102 -117.00 -9.00 8.80
C THR A 102 -115.97 -8.01 8.24
N SER A 103 -116.16 -6.72 8.48
CA SER A 103 -115.25 -5.63 8.14
C SER A 103 -113.87 -5.74 8.83
N GLU A 104 -113.79 -6.13 10.11
CA GLU A 104 -112.48 -6.21 10.81
C GLU A 104 -111.69 -7.44 10.34
N LEU A 105 -112.40 -8.54 10.04
CA LEU A 105 -111.81 -9.75 9.49
C LEU A 105 -111.30 -9.50 8.06
N GLU A 106 -112.07 -8.81 7.22
CA GLU A 106 -111.63 -8.40 5.87
C GLU A 106 -110.38 -7.51 5.92
N THR A 107 -110.31 -6.58 6.88
CA THR A 107 -109.14 -5.70 7.06
C THR A 107 -107.91 -6.50 7.49
N SER A 108 -108.07 -7.43 8.43
CA SER A 108 -106.99 -8.29 8.90
C SER A 108 -106.48 -9.24 7.81
N ILE A 109 -107.39 -9.78 7.00
CA ILE A 109 -107.04 -10.60 5.83
C ILE A 109 -106.25 -9.77 4.81
N SER A 110 -106.68 -8.52 4.55
CA SER A 110 -105.97 -7.63 3.63
C SER A 110 -104.58 -7.24 4.13
N ASP A 111 -104.40 -7.03 5.45
CA ASP A 111 -103.09 -6.77 6.05
C ASP A 111 -102.18 -8.00 5.96
N LEU A 112 -102.73 -9.19 6.24
CA LEU A 112 -102.00 -10.44 6.14
C LEU A 112 -101.53 -10.69 4.70
N ASP A 113 -102.39 -10.46 3.70
CA ASP A 113 -102.06 -10.58 2.28
C ASP A 113 -100.91 -9.64 1.90
N SER A 114 -100.98 -8.38 2.33
CA SER A 114 -99.90 -7.41 2.11
C SER A 114 -98.58 -7.83 2.77
N ARG A 115 -98.63 -8.40 3.97
CA ARG A 115 -97.44 -8.91 4.67
C ARG A 115 -96.86 -10.14 3.98
N VAL A 116 -97.72 -11.04 3.49
CA VAL A 116 -97.31 -12.21 2.72
C VAL A 116 -96.60 -11.78 1.44
N THR A 117 -97.17 -10.86 0.66
CA THR A 117 -96.51 -10.31 -0.53
C THR A 117 -95.17 -9.63 -0.20
N GLY A 118 -95.08 -8.94 0.93
CA GLY A 118 -93.82 -8.37 1.40
C GLY A 118 -92.76 -9.43 1.73
N VAL A 119 -93.16 -10.53 2.38
CA VAL A 119 -92.27 -11.67 2.67
C VAL A 119 -91.83 -12.36 1.37
N GLU A 120 -92.74 -12.59 0.42
CA GLU A 120 -92.41 -13.16 -0.89
C GLU A 120 -91.36 -12.31 -1.62
N THR A 121 -91.54 -10.98 -1.61
CA THR A 121 -90.57 -10.05 -2.21
C THR A 121 -89.19 -10.13 -1.55
N ASN A 122 -89.14 -10.21 -0.22
CA ASN A 122 -87.88 -10.36 0.51
C ASN A 122 -87.20 -11.72 0.25
N ILE A 123 -87.98 -12.79 0.08
CA ILE A 123 -87.47 -14.12 -0.27
C ILE A 123 -86.85 -14.10 -1.67
N ASP A 124 -87.49 -13.43 -2.64
CA ASP A 124 -86.95 -13.28 -3.99
C ASP A 124 -85.64 -12.48 -3.99
N GLU A 125 -85.57 -11.40 -3.21
CA GLU A 125 -84.33 -10.61 -3.05
C GLU A 125 -83.20 -11.41 -2.40
N LEU A 126 -83.48 -12.14 -1.32
CA LEU A 126 -82.51 -13.02 -0.66
C LEU A 126 -82.03 -14.12 -1.60
N THR A 127 -82.92 -14.69 -2.41
CA THR A 127 -82.56 -15.70 -3.40
C THR A 127 -81.57 -15.14 -4.42
N SER A 128 -81.83 -13.92 -4.92
CA SER A 128 -80.90 -13.24 -5.83
C SER A 128 -79.53 -12.95 -5.20
N GLN A 129 -79.49 -12.51 -3.93
CA GLN A 129 -78.24 -12.25 -3.22
C GLN A 129 -77.43 -13.54 -3.01
N VAL A 130 -78.10 -14.66 -2.72
CA VAL A 130 -77.46 -15.98 -2.56
C VAL A 130 -76.86 -16.46 -3.89
N GLU A 131 -77.54 -16.24 -5.03
CA GLU A 131 -77.00 -16.57 -6.34
C GLU A 131 -75.75 -15.72 -6.70
N GLU A 132 -75.77 -14.43 -6.39
CA GLU A 132 -74.62 -13.53 -6.58
C GLU A 132 -73.42 -13.94 -5.70
N LEU A 133 -73.68 -14.25 -4.42
CA LEU A 133 -72.64 -14.72 -3.51
C LEU A 133 -72.07 -16.06 -3.97
N THR A 134 -72.90 -16.98 -4.47
CA THR A 134 -72.46 -18.26 -5.03
C THR A 134 -71.53 -18.04 -6.23
N THR A 135 -71.84 -17.07 -7.09
CA THR A 135 -70.98 -16.69 -8.22
C THR A 135 -69.65 -16.15 -7.74
N THR A 136 -69.67 -15.21 -6.78
CA THR A 136 -68.46 -14.62 -6.20
C THR A 136 -67.55 -15.67 -5.55
N VAL A 137 -68.13 -16.63 -4.82
CA VAL A 137 -67.37 -17.73 -4.19
C VAL A 137 -66.71 -18.61 -5.25
N ASN A 138 -67.40 -18.90 -6.36
CA ASN A 138 -66.81 -19.68 -7.44
C ASN A 138 -65.63 -18.94 -8.10
N ASP A 139 -65.76 -17.63 -8.33
CA ASP A 139 -64.67 -16.81 -8.89
C ASP A 139 -63.45 -16.74 -7.96
N VAL A 140 -63.68 -16.55 -6.65
CA VAL A 140 -62.60 -16.59 -5.65
C VAL A 140 -61.91 -17.96 -5.65
N ASN A 141 -62.67 -19.05 -5.70
CA ASN A 141 -62.10 -20.40 -5.75
C ASN A 141 -61.24 -20.63 -7.00
N THR A 142 -61.66 -20.11 -8.17
CA THR A 142 -60.84 -20.13 -9.38
C THR A 142 -59.56 -19.31 -9.23
N ASN A 143 -59.63 -18.10 -8.66
CA ASN A 143 -58.44 -17.28 -8.43
C ASN A 143 -57.46 -17.92 -7.46
N VAL A 144 -57.94 -18.59 -6.41
CA VAL A 144 -57.09 -19.34 -5.46
C VAL A 144 -56.38 -20.50 -6.16
N GLN A 145 -57.04 -21.21 -7.07
CA GLN A 145 -56.41 -22.28 -7.86
C GLN A 145 -55.33 -21.76 -8.81
N LEU A 146 -55.55 -20.58 -9.42
CA LEU A 146 -54.54 -19.93 -10.26
C LEU A 146 -53.33 -19.50 -9.42
N LEU A 147 -53.54 -18.83 -8.29
CA LEU A 147 -52.46 -18.44 -7.38
C LEU A 147 -51.65 -19.64 -6.87
N SER A 148 -52.31 -20.75 -6.56
CA SER A 148 -51.61 -21.99 -6.18
C SER A 148 -50.74 -22.56 -7.31
N THR A 149 -51.20 -22.43 -8.57
CA THR A 149 -50.42 -22.86 -9.73
C THR A 149 -49.21 -21.95 -9.95
N ASP A 150 -49.41 -20.64 -9.85
CA ASP A 150 -48.34 -19.64 -9.99
C ASP A 150 -47.28 -19.80 -8.91
N GLN A 151 -47.69 -20.06 -7.66
CA GLN A 151 -46.77 -20.34 -6.55
C GLN A 151 -45.88 -21.55 -6.86
N HIS A 152 -46.46 -22.67 -7.30
CA HIS A 152 -45.68 -23.87 -7.65
C HIS A 152 -44.79 -23.69 -8.88
N GLN A 153 -45.12 -22.76 -9.77
CA GLN A 153 -44.24 -22.40 -10.87
C GLN A 153 -43.08 -21.56 -10.38
N LEU A 154 -43.33 -20.56 -9.54
CA LEU A 154 -42.29 -19.74 -8.94
C LEU A 154 -41.32 -20.57 -8.09
N GLU A 155 -41.81 -21.51 -7.28
CA GLU A 155 -40.98 -22.43 -6.50
C GLU A 155 -40.01 -23.23 -7.40
N ARG A 156 -40.49 -23.74 -8.54
CA ARG A 156 -39.63 -24.47 -9.50
C ARG A 156 -38.62 -23.55 -10.19
N ASP A 157 -39.05 -22.37 -10.60
CA ASP A 157 -38.17 -21.42 -11.30
C ASP A 157 -37.05 -20.93 -10.37
N VAL A 158 -37.35 -20.69 -9.09
CA VAL A 158 -36.36 -20.36 -8.06
C VAL A 158 -35.40 -21.52 -7.82
N GLU A 159 -35.90 -22.75 -7.68
CA GLU A 159 -35.05 -23.93 -7.49
C GLU A 159 -34.10 -24.16 -8.68
N GLU A 160 -34.57 -23.98 -9.91
CA GLU A 160 -33.74 -24.09 -11.12
C GLU A 160 -32.66 -22.99 -11.19
N GLN A 161 -33.01 -21.75 -10.85
CA GLN A 161 -32.04 -20.64 -10.81
C GLN A 161 -30.98 -20.84 -9.74
N VAL A 162 -31.37 -21.24 -8.53
CA VAL A 162 -30.43 -21.48 -7.42
C VAL A 162 -29.45 -22.60 -7.78
N ASN A 163 -29.93 -23.72 -8.32
CA ASN A 163 -29.06 -24.82 -8.73
C ASN A 163 -28.10 -24.41 -9.85
N THR A 164 -28.53 -23.53 -10.76
CA THR A 164 -27.68 -22.99 -11.82
C THR A 164 -26.57 -22.10 -11.25
N ILE A 165 -26.94 -21.16 -10.38
CA ILE A 165 -26.00 -20.26 -9.71
C ILE A 165 -25.00 -21.04 -8.86
N GLU A 166 -25.44 -22.06 -8.12
CA GLU A 166 -24.56 -22.90 -7.31
C GLU A 166 -23.52 -23.63 -8.18
N SER A 167 -23.92 -24.13 -9.35
CA SER A 167 -23.01 -24.75 -10.32
C SER A 167 -22.00 -23.74 -10.90
N GLU A 168 -22.45 -22.54 -11.26
CA GLU A 168 -21.57 -21.49 -11.82
C GLU A 168 -20.58 -20.96 -10.79
N VAL A 169 -21.04 -20.72 -9.56
CA VAL A 169 -20.18 -20.28 -8.44
C VAL A 169 -19.16 -21.36 -8.10
N SER A 170 -19.56 -22.63 -8.07
CA SER A 170 -18.65 -23.75 -7.80
C SER A 170 -17.58 -23.89 -8.91
N ALA A 171 -17.97 -23.74 -10.17
CA ALA A 171 -17.03 -23.74 -11.30
C ALA A 171 -16.08 -22.54 -11.26
N GLY A 172 -16.60 -21.34 -10.97
CA GLY A 172 -15.79 -20.13 -10.82
C GLY A 172 -14.79 -20.23 -9.68
N LEU A 173 -15.20 -20.78 -8.53
CA LEU A 173 -14.31 -21.00 -7.39
C LEU A 173 -13.20 -22.01 -7.71
N ALA A 174 -13.51 -23.06 -8.48
CA ALA A 174 -12.50 -24.04 -8.91
C ALA A 174 -11.44 -23.41 -9.82
N VAL A 175 -11.84 -22.53 -10.75
CA VAL A 175 -10.92 -21.78 -11.62
C VAL A 175 -10.06 -20.83 -10.78
N LEU A 176 -10.67 -20.09 -9.85
CA LEU A 176 -9.94 -19.18 -8.97
C LEU A 176 -8.91 -19.92 -8.11
N GLN A 177 -9.25 -21.12 -7.65
CA GLN A 177 -8.33 -21.97 -6.88
C GLN A 177 -7.15 -22.44 -7.74
N GLU A 178 -7.38 -22.79 -9.01
CA GLU A 178 -6.32 -23.12 -9.97
C GLU A 178 -5.39 -21.92 -10.23
N ASP A 179 -5.95 -20.71 -10.38
CA ASP A 179 -5.17 -19.48 -10.58
C ASP A 179 -4.33 -19.13 -9.34
N ILE A 180 -4.87 -19.31 -8.14
CA ILE A 180 -4.13 -19.12 -6.88
C ILE A 180 -2.96 -20.10 -6.79
N ASP A 181 -3.18 -21.37 -7.09
CA ASP A 181 -2.12 -22.39 -7.06
C ASP A 181 -1.04 -22.13 -8.12
N SER A 182 -1.44 -21.68 -9.31
CA SER A 182 -0.53 -21.25 -10.37
C SER A 182 0.32 -20.05 -9.93
N THR A 183 -0.33 -19.00 -9.41
CA THR A 183 0.35 -17.78 -8.93
C THR A 183 1.32 -18.10 -7.80
N LYS A 184 0.94 -18.98 -6.88
CA LYS A 184 1.82 -19.45 -5.81
C LYS A 184 3.06 -20.17 -6.37
N THR A 185 2.88 -21.00 -7.37
CA THR A 185 3.99 -21.71 -8.04
C THR A 185 4.94 -20.74 -8.75
N GLU A 186 4.40 -19.72 -9.43
CA GLU A 186 5.21 -18.66 -10.05
C GLU A 186 5.97 -17.82 -9.02
N LEU A 187 5.34 -17.52 -7.87
CA LEU A 187 5.96 -16.80 -6.77
C LEU A 187 7.12 -17.60 -6.16
N GLU A 188 6.92 -18.89 -5.89
CA GLU A 188 7.97 -19.80 -5.40
C GLU A 188 9.14 -19.89 -6.40
N GLY A 189 8.84 -19.98 -7.70
CA GLY A 189 9.87 -19.99 -8.75
C GLY A 189 10.62 -18.66 -8.86
N THR A 190 9.94 -17.54 -8.65
CA THR A 190 10.57 -16.21 -8.64
C THR A 190 11.45 -16.04 -7.42
N GLN A 191 11.02 -16.51 -6.25
CA GLN A 191 11.83 -16.53 -5.03
C GLN A 191 13.11 -17.37 -5.23
N GLU A 192 13.02 -18.56 -5.80
CA GLU A 192 14.19 -19.40 -6.09
C GLU A 192 15.18 -18.70 -7.05
N ASN A 193 14.66 -18.00 -8.06
CA ASN A 193 15.48 -17.22 -8.99
C ASN A 193 16.19 -16.04 -8.31
N ILE A 194 15.50 -15.35 -7.40
CA ILE A 194 16.08 -14.25 -6.60
C ILE A 194 17.17 -14.79 -5.68
N GLU A 195 16.93 -15.88 -4.96
CA GLU A 195 17.92 -16.51 -4.08
C GLU A 195 19.16 -16.97 -4.89
N THR A 196 18.93 -17.58 -6.06
CA THR A 196 20.00 -17.99 -6.97
C THR A 196 20.79 -16.80 -7.50
N SER A 197 20.12 -15.69 -7.83
CA SER A 197 20.75 -14.46 -8.29
C SER A 197 21.56 -13.78 -7.19
N ALA A 198 21.01 -13.70 -5.97
CA ALA A 198 21.67 -13.17 -4.79
C ALA A 198 22.92 -14.00 -4.42
N ALA A 199 22.83 -15.32 -4.49
CA ALA A 199 23.97 -16.23 -4.30
C ALA A 199 25.08 -15.98 -5.34
N LYS A 200 24.72 -15.81 -6.63
CA LYS A 200 25.70 -15.48 -7.69
C LYS A 200 26.33 -14.11 -7.46
N ALA A 201 25.54 -13.09 -7.12
CA ALA A 201 26.02 -11.74 -6.89
C ALA A 201 26.99 -11.65 -5.70
N SER A 202 26.66 -12.33 -4.58
CA SER A 202 27.53 -12.38 -3.40
C SER A 202 28.85 -13.13 -3.67
N PHE A 203 28.82 -14.18 -4.50
CA PHE A 203 30.02 -14.89 -4.93
C PHE A 203 30.95 -13.99 -5.76
N PHE A 204 30.42 -13.28 -6.77
CA PHE A 204 31.22 -12.36 -7.59
C PHE A 204 31.79 -11.19 -6.77
N ARG A 205 31.02 -10.68 -5.80
CA ARG A 205 31.48 -9.62 -4.89
C ARG A 205 32.68 -10.08 -4.07
N THR A 206 32.61 -11.29 -3.51
CA THR A 206 33.70 -11.87 -2.70
C THR A 206 34.94 -12.12 -3.55
N LEU A 207 34.76 -12.69 -4.75
CA LEU A 207 35.87 -12.98 -5.66
C LEU A 207 36.59 -11.71 -6.13
N SER A 208 35.84 -10.64 -6.43
CA SER A 208 36.37 -9.35 -6.84
C SER A 208 37.22 -8.70 -5.74
N VAL A 209 36.72 -8.67 -4.50
CA VAL A 209 37.46 -8.11 -3.36
C VAL A 209 38.76 -8.89 -3.10
N VAL A 210 38.70 -10.23 -3.14
CA VAL A 210 39.89 -11.07 -2.97
C VAL A 210 40.89 -10.84 -4.10
N GLY A 211 40.43 -10.73 -5.35
CA GLY A 211 41.28 -10.44 -6.51
C GLY A 211 42.03 -9.10 -6.36
N VAL A 212 41.33 -8.05 -5.96
CA VAL A 212 41.93 -6.72 -5.73
C VAL A 212 42.96 -6.78 -4.59
N LEU A 213 42.66 -7.47 -3.49
CA LEU A 213 43.61 -7.62 -2.38
C LEU A 213 44.88 -8.36 -2.80
N ILE A 214 44.76 -9.44 -3.59
CA ILE A 214 45.93 -10.17 -4.11
C ILE A 214 46.82 -9.26 -4.96
N VAL A 215 46.23 -8.41 -5.82
CA VAL A 215 46.99 -7.45 -6.64
C VAL A 215 47.70 -6.42 -5.76
N ILE A 216 47.03 -5.87 -4.74
CA ILE A 216 47.62 -4.90 -3.80
C ILE A 216 48.76 -5.55 -3.01
N PHE A 217 48.55 -6.71 -2.40
CA PHE A 217 49.58 -7.42 -1.64
C PHE A 217 50.74 -7.87 -2.54
N GLY A 218 50.45 -8.27 -3.78
CA GLY A 218 51.46 -8.57 -4.80
C GLY A 218 52.32 -7.35 -5.13
N ALA A 219 51.70 -6.18 -5.36
CA ALA A 219 52.40 -4.93 -5.62
C ALA A 219 53.25 -4.47 -4.43
N ILE A 220 52.71 -4.52 -3.21
CA ILE A 220 53.45 -4.20 -1.97
C ILE A 220 54.61 -5.17 -1.76
N GLY A 221 54.39 -6.48 -1.93
CA GLY A 221 55.41 -7.51 -1.81
C GLY A 221 56.54 -7.32 -2.83
N TYR A 222 56.18 -7.02 -4.08
CA TYR A 222 57.14 -6.69 -5.14
C TYR A 222 57.95 -5.44 -4.81
N PHE A 223 57.29 -4.37 -4.34
CA PHE A 223 57.92 -3.11 -3.97
C PHE A 223 58.90 -3.27 -2.80
N LEU A 224 58.49 -3.99 -1.74
CA LEU A 224 59.37 -4.28 -0.60
C LEU A 224 60.56 -5.17 -0.98
N ARG A 225 60.39 -6.06 -1.97
CA ARG A 225 61.48 -6.89 -2.50
C ARG A 225 62.48 -6.07 -3.31
N MET A 226 62.01 -5.11 -4.11
CA MET A 226 62.85 -4.15 -4.85
C MET A 226 63.71 -3.30 -3.91
N HIS A 227 63.15 -2.83 -2.79
CA HIS A 227 63.88 -1.96 -1.86
C HIS A 227 64.87 -2.66 -0.92
N LYS A 228 64.90 -3.99 -0.86
CA LYS A 228 65.78 -4.72 0.08
C LYS A 228 67.24 -4.87 -0.42
N LYS A 229 67.54 -4.46 -1.64
CA LYS A 229 68.90 -4.39 -2.17
C LYS A 229 69.43 -2.97 -2.07
N GLU A 230 69.70 -2.50 -0.85
CA GLU A 230 70.61 -1.38 -0.68
C GLU A 230 72.02 -1.89 -1.01
N GLU A 231 72.40 -1.79 -2.28
CA GLU A 231 73.79 -1.96 -2.66
C GLU A 231 74.58 -0.87 -1.95
N GLU A 232 75.55 -1.30 -1.12
CA GLU A 232 76.45 -0.40 -0.42
C GLU A 232 77.22 0.41 -1.47
N LYS A 233 76.76 1.63 -1.76
CA LYS A 233 77.40 2.49 -2.76
C LYS A 233 78.85 2.71 -2.34
N VAL A 234 79.79 2.05 -3.02
CA VAL A 234 81.22 2.27 -2.81
C VAL A 234 81.62 3.49 -3.63
N ILE A 235 82.23 4.49 -2.98
CA ILE A 235 82.80 5.64 -3.71
C ILE A 235 83.95 5.11 -4.57
N PRO A 236 83.95 5.33 -5.91
CA PRO A 236 85.06 4.94 -6.76
C PRO A 236 86.37 5.54 -6.25
N GLU A 237 87.45 4.76 -6.30
CA GLU A 237 88.72 5.17 -5.70
C GLU A 237 89.28 6.45 -6.34
N GLU A 238 89.08 6.62 -7.65
CA GLU A 238 89.44 7.82 -8.42
C GLU A 238 88.80 9.10 -7.84
N VAL A 239 87.56 9.00 -7.37
CA VAL A 239 86.82 10.12 -6.78
C VAL A 239 87.37 10.43 -5.38
N LYS A 240 87.70 9.41 -4.59
CA LYS A 240 88.36 9.61 -3.29
C LYS A 240 89.73 10.26 -3.46
N GLU A 241 90.52 9.82 -4.43
CA GLU A 241 91.83 10.39 -4.73
C GLU A 241 91.71 11.84 -5.19
N TYR A 242 90.76 12.13 -6.08
CA TYR A 242 90.48 13.50 -6.52
C TYR A 242 90.10 14.40 -5.34
N ILE A 243 89.12 14.00 -4.53
CA ILE A 243 88.69 14.77 -3.35
C ILE A 243 89.86 14.98 -2.39
N THR A 244 90.65 13.93 -2.13
CA THR A 244 91.84 14.00 -1.26
C THR A 244 92.88 14.98 -1.78
N LYS A 245 93.14 14.97 -3.10
CA LYS A 245 94.08 15.88 -3.75
C LYS A 245 93.60 17.34 -3.62
N GLN A 246 92.32 17.60 -3.83
CA GLN A 246 91.76 18.95 -3.71
C GLN A 246 91.76 19.47 -2.26
N ILE A 247 91.47 18.60 -1.29
CA ILE A 247 91.58 18.95 0.15
C ILE A 247 93.02 19.33 0.51
N LYS A 248 94.02 18.60 0.01
CA LYS A 248 95.45 18.94 0.23
C LYS A 248 95.85 20.29 -0.38
N LEU A 249 95.17 20.72 -1.43
CA LEU A 249 95.36 22.04 -2.06
C LEU A 249 94.58 23.16 -1.34
N GLY A 250 93.85 22.85 -0.27
CA GLY A 250 93.06 23.83 0.49
C GLY A 250 91.75 24.25 -0.19
N VAL A 251 91.27 23.48 -1.18
CA VAL A 251 90.02 23.78 -1.87
C VAL A 251 88.83 23.45 -0.98
N GLY A 252 87.89 24.40 -0.83
CA GLY A 252 86.71 24.25 0.01
C GLY A 252 85.66 23.25 -0.54
N GLU A 253 84.83 22.72 0.35
CA GLU A 253 83.76 21.76 0.06
C GLU A 253 82.89 22.17 -1.12
N THR A 254 82.41 23.42 -1.15
CA THR A 254 81.48 23.92 -2.17
C THR A 254 82.04 23.80 -3.59
N THR A 255 83.35 24.02 -3.76
CA THR A 255 84.02 23.94 -5.05
C THR A 255 84.20 22.49 -5.50
N ILE A 256 84.56 21.61 -4.57
CA ILE A 256 84.72 20.17 -4.83
C ILE A 256 83.37 19.53 -5.16
N VAL A 257 82.32 19.84 -4.40
CA VAL A 257 80.95 19.37 -4.66
C VAL A 257 80.44 19.89 -6.00
N ALA A 258 80.68 21.16 -6.35
CA ALA A 258 80.31 21.71 -7.65
C ALA A 258 81.06 21.03 -8.82
N ALA A 259 82.35 20.70 -8.64
CA ALA A 259 83.13 20.00 -9.64
C ALA A 259 82.61 18.56 -9.87
N LEU A 260 82.32 17.83 -8.78
CA LEU A 260 81.70 16.50 -8.87
C LEU A 260 80.33 16.57 -9.54
N LYS A 261 79.52 17.59 -9.20
CA LYS A 261 78.23 17.85 -9.83
C LYS A 261 78.37 18.10 -11.34
N LYS A 262 79.39 18.85 -11.76
CA LYS A 262 79.70 19.06 -13.18
C LYS A 262 80.10 17.76 -13.89
N SER A 263 80.71 16.82 -13.15
CA SER A 263 81.03 15.46 -13.64
C SER A 263 79.85 14.48 -13.56
N GLY A 264 78.62 14.98 -13.35
CA GLY A 264 77.40 14.16 -13.36
C GLY A 264 77.01 13.55 -12.02
N TRP A 265 77.72 13.84 -10.93
CA TRP A 265 77.31 13.36 -9.61
C TRP A 265 76.10 14.13 -9.09
N PRO A 266 75.07 13.45 -8.56
CA PRO A 266 74.00 14.12 -7.84
C PRO A 266 74.57 14.94 -6.68
N GLU A 267 74.05 16.15 -6.45
CA GLU A 267 74.58 17.07 -5.43
C GLU A 267 74.67 16.45 -4.03
N HIS A 268 73.70 15.60 -3.67
CA HIS A 268 73.71 14.88 -2.40
C HIS A 268 74.78 13.79 -2.34
N ASP A 269 74.99 13.04 -3.43
CA ASP A 269 76.03 12.00 -3.53
C ASP A 269 77.43 12.63 -3.54
N ALA A 270 77.59 13.77 -4.22
CA ALA A 270 78.83 14.54 -4.24
C ALA A 270 79.20 15.07 -2.84
N LYS A 271 78.22 15.63 -2.11
CA LYS A 271 78.42 16.09 -0.73
C LYS A 271 78.75 14.94 0.21
N TRP A 272 78.01 13.83 0.12
CA TRP A 272 78.31 12.64 0.90
C TRP A 272 79.71 12.09 0.60
N ALA A 273 80.09 11.99 -0.68
CA ALA A 273 81.41 11.51 -1.08
C ALA A 273 82.53 12.40 -0.50
N PHE A 274 82.33 13.72 -0.47
CA PHE A 274 83.23 14.66 0.18
C PHE A 274 83.35 14.40 1.69
N GLU A 275 82.23 14.32 2.41
CA GLU A 275 82.21 14.07 3.85
C GLU A 275 82.87 12.71 4.20
N GLN A 276 82.54 11.66 3.45
CA GLN A 276 83.14 10.33 3.58
C GLN A 276 84.65 10.36 3.43
N THR A 277 85.12 10.95 2.34
CA THR A 277 86.54 11.00 2.01
C THR A 277 87.31 11.86 3.02
N THR A 278 86.69 12.94 3.50
CA THR A 278 87.26 13.80 4.55
C THR A 278 87.43 13.03 5.86
N VAL A 279 86.41 12.29 6.30
CA VAL A 279 86.50 11.45 7.50
C VAL A 279 87.50 10.31 7.31
N HIS A 280 87.56 9.70 6.13
CA HIS A 280 88.54 8.66 5.80
C HIS A 280 89.98 9.19 5.90
N ASN A 281 90.27 10.34 5.29
CA ASN A 281 91.58 10.98 5.35
C ASN A 281 91.97 11.39 6.78
N TYR A 282 91.01 11.94 7.53
CA TYR A 282 91.21 12.31 8.91
C TYR A 282 91.48 11.08 9.80
N ASN A 283 90.75 9.99 9.59
CA ASN A 283 90.98 8.73 10.30
C ASN A 283 92.35 8.14 9.98
N LYS A 284 92.79 8.18 8.72
CA LYS A 284 94.14 7.74 8.33
C LYS A 284 95.23 8.53 9.07
N PHE A 285 95.04 9.83 9.26
CA PHE A 285 95.92 10.68 10.04
C PHE A 285 95.88 10.37 11.55
N LEU A 286 94.69 10.14 12.12
CA LEU A 286 94.56 9.75 13.52
C LEU A 286 95.23 8.41 13.80
N THR A 287 95.08 7.43 12.91
CA THR A 287 95.74 6.13 13.00
C THR A 287 97.26 6.28 12.97
N SER A 288 97.83 7.16 12.13
CA SER A 288 99.28 7.41 12.14
C SER A 288 99.78 8.09 13.43
N GLN A 289 98.87 8.66 14.23
CA GLN A 289 99.17 9.24 15.55
C GLN A 289 98.81 8.30 16.72
N GLY A 290 98.35 7.06 16.46
CA GLY A 290 97.90 6.13 17.51
C GLY A 290 96.62 6.56 18.24
N LYS A 291 95.76 7.37 17.59
CA LYS A 291 94.49 7.85 18.16
C LYS A 291 93.29 7.08 17.58
N GLU A 292 92.20 7.01 18.35
CA GLU A 292 90.95 6.36 17.92
C GLU A 292 90.30 7.07 16.72
N THR A 293 89.74 6.29 15.81
CA THR A 293 89.12 6.80 14.57
C THR A 293 87.68 7.27 14.80
N LYS A 294 87.24 8.28 14.03
CA LYS A 294 85.85 8.75 14.03
C LYS A 294 84.97 7.84 13.18
N LYS A 295 83.74 7.61 13.62
CA LYS A 295 82.76 6.83 12.86
C LYS A 295 82.42 7.52 11.54
N VAL A 296 82.52 6.76 10.46
CA VAL A 296 82.21 7.22 9.10
C VAL A 296 80.69 7.50 9.00
N PRO A 297 80.27 8.68 8.49
CA PRO A 297 78.84 9.00 8.37
C PRO A 297 78.15 7.99 7.45
N LYS A 298 76.92 7.55 7.74
CA LYS A 298 76.18 6.70 6.80
C LYS A 298 75.59 7.58 5.70
N HIS A 299 75.56 7.08 4.45
CA HIS A 299 74.81 7.75 3.38
C HIS A 299 73.37 7.92 3.84
N LYS A 300 72.92 9.16 3.99
CA LYS A 300 71.53 9.47 4.24
C LYS A 300 70.91 9.74 2.89
N LEU A 301 70.01 8.88 2.43
CA LEU A 301 69.23 9.17 1.23
C LEU A 301 68.54 10.52 1.41
N SER A 302 68.61 11.35 0.37
CA SER A 302 67.98 12.67 0.36
C SER A 302 66.48 12.56 0.67
N ASP A 303 66.04 13.21 1.76
CA ASP A 303 64.65 13.18 2.26
C ASP A 303 63.62 13.52 1.18
N LYS A 304 64.00 14.30 0.15
CA LYS A 304 63.13 14.67 -0.97
C LYS A 304 62.68 13.47 -1.82
N HIS A 305 63.46 12.38 -1.86
CA HIS A 305 63.08 11.21 -2.65
C HIS A 305 62.05 10.34 -1.93
N TYR A 306 62.18 10.20 -0.60
CA TYR A 306 61.19 9.52 0.24
C TYR A 306 59.86 10.26 0.29
N GLN A 307 59.90 11.60 0.28
CA GLN A 307 58.68 12.41 0.28
C GLN A 307 57.84 12.20 -0.99
N LYS A 308 58.48 12.09 -2.16
CA LYS A 308 57.78 11.81 -3.43
C LYS A 308 57.18 10.40 -3.46
N ILE A 309 57.90 9.41 -2.94
CA ILE A 309 57.43 8.02 -2.88
C ILE A 309 56.28 7.86 -1.87
N ALA A 310 56.36 8.54 -0.72
CA ALA A 310 55.29 8.54 0.28
C ALA A 310 54.00 9.19 -0.27
N ILE A 311 54.12 10.30 -1.01
CA ILE A 311 52.96 10.97 -1.62
C ILE A 311 52.25 10.07 -2.63
N VAL A 312 52.99 9.35 -3.49
CA VAL A 312 52.38 8.41 -4.46
C VAL A 312 51.66 7.26 -3.75
N SER A 313 52.25 6.69 -2.69
CA SER A 313 51.61 5.63 -1.91
C SER A 313 50.33 6.08 -1.20
N ILE A 314 50.30 7.32 -0.69
CA ILE A 314 49.11 7.88 -0.03
C ILE A 314 48.01 8.14 -1.05
N PHE A 315 48.35 8.68 -2.23
CA PHE A 315 47.38 8.90 -3.31
C PHE A 315 46.77 7.59 -3.82
N SER A 316 47.56 6.52 -3.98
CA SER A 316 47.04 5.21 -4.39
C SER A 316 46.08 4.62 -3.36
N ILE A 317 46.34 4.79 -2.06
CA ILE A 317 45.45 4.31 -0.99
C ILE A 317 44.16 5.17 -0.92
N ALA A 318 44.27 6.48 -1.05
CA ALA A 318 43.13 7.38 -1.06
C ALA A 318 42.19 7.12 -2.25
N LEU A 319 42.76 6.86 -3.45
CA LEU A 319 41.97 6.55 -4.64
C LEU A 319 41.25 5.20 -4.51
N LEU A 320 41.85 4.23 -3.83
CA LEU A 320 41.23 2.94 -3.51
C LEU A 320 40.11 3.08 -2.46
N ALA A 321 40.29 3.95 -1.47
CA ALA A 321 39.24 4.27 -0.49
C ALA A 321 38.05 4.99 -1.14
N ILE A 322 38.30 5.90 -2.09
CA ILE A 322 37.25 6.58 -2.86
C ILE A 322 36.49 5.57 -3.73
N MET A 323 37.18 4.67 -4.44
CA MET A 323 36.54 3.59 -5.20
C MET A 323 35.68 2.68 -4.31
N LEU A 324 36.16 2.31 -3.11
CA LEU A 324 35.39 1.50 -2.16
C LEU A 324 34.17 2.23 -1.59
N LEU A 325 34.24 3.55 -1.42
CA LEU A 325 33.08 4.37 -1.02
C LEU A 325 32.04 4.50 -2.14
N TYR A 326 32.47 4.62 -3.40
CA TYR A 326 31.57 4.64 -4.55
C TYR A 326 30.83 3.30 -4.75
N VAL A 327 31.46 2.17 -4.44
CA VAL A 327 30.78 0.85 -4.47
C VAL A 327 29.72 0.72 -3.38
N LYS A 328 29.83 1.45 -2.25
CA LYS A 328 28.80 1.46 -1.20
C LYS A 328 27.54 2.25 -1.59
N GLN A 329 27.64 3.22 -2.49
CA GLN A 329 26.46 3.96 -3.00
C GLN A 329 25.76 3.26 -4.18
N SER A 330 26.30 2.15 -4.70
CA SER A 330 25.71 1.41 -5.82
C SER A 330 24.93 0.16 -5.41
N VAL A 331 24.84 -0.16 -4.11
CA VAL A 331 24.02 -1.26 -3.58
C VAL A 331 22.85 -0.68 -2.80
N GLY A 332 21.91 -0.19 -3.59
CA GLY A 332 20.75 0.55 -3.17
C GLY A 332 20.15 1.20 -4.40
N PHE A 333 19.95 0.42 -5.46
CA PHE A 333 18.76 0.67 -6.27
C PHE A 333 17.57 0.36 -5.33
N ALA A 334 17.29 1.28 -4.40
CA ALA A 334 15.90 1.63 -4.19
C ALA A 334 15.41 1.87 -5.62
N VAL A 335 14.47 1.05 -6.07
CA VAL A 335 13.77 1.29 -7.32
C VAL A 335 13.20 2.70 -7.15
N TYR A 336 13.95 3.69 -7.62
CA TYR A 336 13.43 5.01 -7.82
C TYR A 336 12.49 4.76 -8.99
N TYR A 337 11.23 4.48 -8.66
CA TYR A 337 10.16 4.62 -9.62
C TYR A 337 10.35 6.04 -10.15
N ASP A 338 10.87 6.15 -11.37
CA ASP A 338 10.74 7.37 -12.14
C ASP A 338 9.25 7.68 -12.05
N GLY A 339 8.89 8.83 -11.45
CA GLY A 339 7.51 9.13 -11.08
C GLY A 339 6.57 8.79 -12.23
N ILE A 340 5.40 8.25 -11.89
CA ILE A 340 4.39 7.79 -12.85
C ILE A 340 4.27 8.85 -13.96
N THR A 341 4.63 8.50 -15.20
CA THR A 341 4.53 9.46 -16.29
C THR A 341 3.05 9.75 -16.57
N ASN A 342 2.72 10.90 -17.17
CA ASN A 342 1.31 11.23 -17.46
C ASN A 342 0.58 10.13 -18.24
N SER A 343 1.27 9.43 -19.16
CA SER A 343 0.68 8.32 -19.90
C SER A 343 0.39 7.11 -19.00
N ASP A 344 1.29 6.82 -18.06
CA ASP A 344 1.11 5.70 -17.13
C ASP A 344 -0.01 6.00 -16.13
N LEU A 345 -0.09 7.25 -15.65
CA LEU A 345 -1.15 7.68 -14.73
C LEU A 345 -2.52 7.57 -15.41
N SER A 346 -2.63 8.03 -16.66
CA SER A 346 -3.88 7.95 -17.42
C SER A 346 -4.36 6.50 -17.54
N THR A 347 -3.49 5.58 -17.98
CA THR A 347 -3.88 4.17 -18.12
C THR A 347 -4.26 3.52 -16.79
N LEU A 348 -3.51 3.82 -15.72
CA LEU A 348 -3.82 3.28 -14.38
C LEU A 348 -5.16 3.79 -13.84
N VAL A 349 -5.45 5.08 -14.01
CA VAL A 349 -6.73 5.68 -13.59
C VAL A 349 -7.88 5.08 -14.39
N GLU A 350 -7.76 4.98 -15.72
CA GLU A 350 -8.80 4.39 -16.57
C GLU A 350 -9.13 2.95 -16.16
N GLU A 351 -8.12 2.08 -16.05
CA GLU A 351 -8.29 0.67 -15.65
C GLU A 351 -8.92 0.56 -14.26
N THR A 352 -8.51 1.41 -13.32
CA THR A 352 -9.06 1.41 -11.97
C THR A 352 -10.50 1.90 -11.93
N ILE A 353 -10.88 2.91 -12.72
CA ILE A 353 -12.28 3.35 -12.84
C ILE A 353 -13.12 2.21 -13.41
N GLU A 354 -12.71 1.58 -14.51
CA GLU A 354 -13.47 0.48 -15.14
C GLU A 354 -13.71 -0.67 -14.15
N LEU A 355 -12.69 -1.07 -13.39
CA LEU A 355 -12.80 -2.12 -12.38
C LEU A 355 -13.68 -1.71 -11.18
N SER A 356 -13.54 -0.47 -10.72
CA SER A 356 -14.20 -0.01 -9.49
C SER A 356 -15.67 0.33 -9.70
N VAL A 357 -16.06 0.80 -10.89
CA VAL A 357 -17.43 1.22 -11.20
C VAL A 357 -18.42 0.04 -11.09
N GLU A 358 -18.05 -1.16 -11.52
CA GLU A 358 -18.92 -2.34 -11.42
C GLU A 358 -19.01 -2.90 -10.00
N GLN A 359 -17.96 -2.73 -9.20
CA GLN A 359 -17.90 -3.23 -7.82
C GLN A 359 -18.55 -2.26 -6.82
N ASN A 360 -18.94 -1.08 -7.29
CA ASN A 360 -19.46 -0.02 -6.45
C ASN A 360 -20.91 -0.29 -6.00
N SER A 361 -21.15 -0.23 -4.70
CA SER A 361 -22.48 -0.47 -4.10
C SER A 361 -23.57 0.55 -4.49
N PHE A 362 -23.18 1.76 -4.91
CA PHE A 362 -24.07 2.80 -5.43
C PHE A 362 -24.43 2.60 -6.91
N TYR A 363 -23.69 1.78 -7.66
CA TYR A 363 -23.84 1.66 -9.11
C TYR A 363 -25.24 1.17 -9.52
N SER A 364 -25.83 0.26 -8.75
CA SER A 364 -27.19 -0.25 -8.99
C SER A 364 -28.29 0.69 -8.52
N LEU A 365 -27.96 1.66 -7.65
CA LEU A 365 -28.90 2.63 -7.09
C LEU A 365 -29.08 3.86 -7.99
N ILE A 366 -28.22 4.04 -8.99
CA ILE A 366 -28.22 5.20 -9.88
C ILE A 366 -28.43 4.76 -11.33
N GLU A 367 -29.59 5.13 -11.90
CA GLU A 367 -29.92 4.82 -13.29
C GLU A 367 -29.04 5.62 -14.26
N TYR A 368 -28.87 6.90 -14.00
CA TYR A 368 -28.10 7.83 -14.82
C TYR A 368 -27.18 8.70 -13.98
N ALA A 369 -25.92 8.80 -14.38
CA ALA A 369 -24.97 9.73 -13.79
C ALA A 369 -23.91 10.12 -14.81
N ASP A 370 -23.53 11.40 -14.82
CA ASP A 370 -22.41 11.90 -15.60
C ASP A 370 -21.37 12.50 -14.64
N LEU A 371 -20.24 11.82 -14.46
CA LEU A 371 -19.23 12.19 -13.47
C LEU A 371 -17.91 12.54 -14.16
N CYS A 372 -17.30 13.67 -13.79
CA CYS A 372 -15.91 13.95 -14.13
C CYS A 372 -15.00 13.55 -12.96
N VAL A 373 -14.04 12.66 -13.20
CA VAL A 373 -13.04 12.22 -12.23
C VAL A 373 -11.68 12.72 -12.67
N GLN A 374 -11.04 13.56 -11.87
CA GLN A 374 -9.66 14.02 -12.09
C GLN A 374 -8.76 13.44 -11.01
N VAL A 375 -7.59 12.92 -11.38
CA VAL A 375 -6.56 12.46 -10.45
C VAL A 375 -5.28 13.20 -10.72
N ASN A 376 -4.78 13.93 -9.72
CA ASN A 376 -3.49 14.59 -9.77
C ASN A 376 -2.48 13.72 -9.03
N ASP A 377 -1.27 13.57 -9.57
CA ASP A 377 -0.16 12.92 -8.89
C ASP A 377 1.15 13.65 -9.22
N ALA A 378 1.68 14.38 -8.22
CA ALA A 378 2.82 15.29 -8.40
C ALA A 378 2.62 16.30 -9.55
N ASP A 379 3.32 16.14 -10.67
CA ASP A 379 3.26 17.01 -11.85
C ASP A 379 2.33 16.46 -12.96
N ALA A 380 1.70 15.30 -12.72
CA ALA A 380 0.79 14.63 -13.63
C ALA A 380 -0.68 14.88 -13.23
N SER A 381 -1.56 14.97 -14.22
CA SER A 381 -3.01 15.00 -14.04
C SER A 381 -3.66 14.16 -15.14
N ALA A 382 -4.63 13.34 -14.77
CA ALA A 382 -5.47 12.60 -15.69
C ALA A 382 -6.94 12.85 -15.35
N SER A 383 -7.77 13.12 -16.36
CA SER A 383 -9.20 13.41 -16.18
C SER A 383 -10.03 12.49 -17.05
N PHE A 384 -11.15 12.01 -16.52
CA PHE A 384 -12.03 11.06 -17.17
C PHE A 384 -13.48 11.47 -16.96
N ARG A 385 -14.30 11.24 -17.98
CA ARG A 385 -15.76 11.31 -17.89
C ARG A 385 -16.30 9.90 -17.75
N VAL A 386 -17.09 9.68 -16.71
CA VAL A 386 -17.78 8.42 -16.43
C VAL A 386 -19.26 8.65 -16.63
N LEU A 387 -19.80 8.12 -17.73
CA LEU A 387 -21.21 8.20 -18.05
C LEU A 387 -21.89 6.87 -17.74
N LYS A 388 -22.76 6.87 -16.73
CA LYS A 388 -23.63 5.76 -16.35
C LYS A 388 -25.00 5.91 -16.98
N THR A 389 -25.52 4.82 -17.54
CA THR A 389 -26.88 4.68 -18.06
C THR A 389 -27.54 3.39 -17.55
N PRO A 390 -28.84 3.17 -17.79
CA PRO A 390 -29.48 1.89 -17.47
C PRO A 390 -28.89 0.69 -18.21
N TYR A 391 -28.16 0.91 -19.31
CA TYR A 391 -27.61 -0.15 -20.17
C TYR A 391 -26.13 -0.48 -19.89
N GLY A 392 -25.49 0.23 -18.98
CA GLY A 392 -24.06 0.11 -18.69
C GLY A 392 -23.41 1.48 -18.46
N HIS A 393 -22.08 1.50 -18.43
CA HIS A 393 -21.29 2.72 -18.29
C HIS A 393 -20.22 2.83 -19.38
N THR A 394 -19.70 4.05 -19.57
CA THR A 394 -18.55 4.32 -20.42
C THR A 394 -17.57 5.23 -19.69
N VAL A 395 -16.29 4.94 -19.81
CA VAL A 395 -15.19 5.79 -19.31
C VAL A 395 -14.50 6.41 -20.51
N GLU A 396 -14.41 7.74 -20.55
CA GLU A 396 -13.80 8.50 -21.64
C GLU A 396 -12.73 9.43 -21.08
N GLY A 397 -11.48 9.29 -21.54
CA GLY A 397 -10.40 10.22 -21.19
C GLY A 397 -10.67 11.63 -21.70
N LEU A 398 -10.43 12.63 -20.86
CA LEU A 398 -10.57 14.05 -21.18
C LEU A 398 -9.20 14.70 -21.35
N ASP A 399 -9.05 15.50 -22.42
CA ASP A 399 -7.83 16.30 -22.66
C ASP A 399 -7.73 17.51 -21.69
N GLU A 400 -8.85 17.88 -21.07
CA GLU A 400 -8.97 19.01 -20.15
C GLU A 400 -9.25 18.52 -18.73
N ASN A 401 -8.76 19.27 -17.74
CA ASN A 401 -9.07 19.01 -16.33
C ASN A 401 -10.58 19.18 -16.08
N CYS A 402 -11.11 18.48 -15.07
CA CYS A 402 -12.47 18.71 -14.61
C CYS A 402 -12.66 20.19 -14.22
N ASP A 403 -13.52 20.88 -14.96
CA ASP A 403 -13.91 22.27 -14.72
C ASP A 403 -15.13 22.34 -13.80
N ALA A 404 -14.99 23.07 -12.70
CA ALA A 404 -16.05 23.39 -11.77
C ALA A 404 -17.31 24.04 -12.40
N THR A 405 -17.19 24.62 -13.59
CA THR A 405 -18.26 25.40 -14.24
C THR A 405 -18.87 24.71 -15.46
N SER A 406 -18.39 23.51 -15.78
CA SER A 406 -18.87 22.75 -16.93
C SER A 406 -20.28 22.22 -16.67
N GLU A 407 -21.23 22.55 -17.56
CA GLU A 407 -22.57 21.95 -17.60
C GLU A 407 -22.56 20.53 -18.21
N ASN A 408 -21.38 20.00 -18.55
CA ASN A 408 -21.27 18.73 -19.29
C ASN A 408 -21.30 17.48 -18.41
N TYR A 409 -21.38 17.63 -17.09
CA TYR A 409 -21.50 16.52 -16.13
C TYR A 409 -22.27 16.96 -14.87
N ASP A 410 -22.88 15.98 -14.23
CA ASP A 410 -23.66 16.12 -13.00
C ASP A 410 -22.75 16.45 -11.80
N PHE A 411 -21.62 15.75 -11.71
CA PHE A 411 -20.66 15.88 -10.62
C PHE A 411 -19.23 15.93 -11.15
N ALA A 412 -18.35 16.62 -10.43
CA ALA A 412 -16.92 16.57 -10.67
C ALA A 412 -16.19 16.31 -9.36
N VAL A 413 -15.25 15.38 -9.40
CA VAL A 413 -14.45 14.98 -8.25
C VAL A 413 -12.99 15.00 -8.67
N SER A 414 -12.15 15.63 -7.85
CA SER A 414 -10.71 15.70 -8.08
C SER A 414 -9.95 15.06 -6.93
N PHE A 415 -8.95 14.24 -7.23
CA PHE A 415 -8.07 13.62 -6.27
C PHE A 415 -6.69 14.28 -6.27
N SER A 416 -6.10 14.45 -5.08
CA SER A 416 -4.78 15.10 -4.94
C SER A 416 -3.59 14.19 -5.18
N THR A 417 -3.78 12.87 -5.00
CA THR A 417 -2.75 11.86 -5.22
C THR A 417 -3.36 10.62 -5.85
N TRP A 418 -2.54 9.84 -6.56
CA TRP A 418 -2.95 8.52 -7.06
C TRP A 418 -3.39 7.59 -5.92
N ASN A 419 -2.68 7.61 -4.79
CA ASN A 419 -2.95 6.71 -3.68
C ASN A 419 -4.33 6.97 -3.04
N ASP A 420 -4.75 8.23 -2.93
CA ASP A 420 -6.07 8.58 -2.40
C ASP A 420 -7.19 8.08 -3.31
N PHE A 421 -7.02 8.27 -4.62
CA PHE A 421 -7.94 7.74 -5.64
C PHE A 421 -8.02 6.21 -5.57
N TYR A 422 -6.87 5.52 -5.64
CA TYR A 422 -6.80 4.06 -5.65
C TYR A 422 -7.36 3.42 -4.37
N THR A 423 -7.07 4.01 -3.21
CA THR A 423 -7.59 3.50 -1.94
C THR A 423 -9.11 3.63 -1.91
N LEU A 424 -9.64 4.80 -2.29
CA LEU A 424 -11.08 5.04 -2.24
C LEU A 424 -11.83 4.23 -3.29
N SER A 425 -11.32 4.12 -4.52
CA SER A 425 -11.98 3.40 -5.60
C SER A 425 -12.18 1.92 -5.27
N ASN A 426 -11.18 1.29 -4.62
CA ASN A 426 -11.26 -0.09 -4.15
C ASN A 426 -12.10 -0.27 -2.87
N THR A 427 -12.43 0.83 -2.17
CA THR A 427 -13.16 0.80 -0.89
C THR A 427 -14.32 1.79 -0.88
N MET A 428 -15.05 1.91 -2.00
CA MET A 428 -16.21 2.81 -2.16
C MET A 428 -17.39 2.41 -1.25
N THR A 429 -17.21 2.75 0.02
CA THR A 429 -18.14 2.59 1.13
C THR A 429 -18.44 3.97 1.69
N CYS A 430 -19.55 4.12 2.41
CA CYS A 430 -19.89 5.40 3.05
C CYS A 430 -18.81 5.88 4.02
N SER A 431 -18.22 4.98 4.80
CA SER A 431 -17.11 5.30 5.69
C SER A 431 -15.83 5.67 4.94
N GLY A 432 -15.52 5.01 3.82
CA GLY A 432 -14.40 5.37 2.95
C GLY A 432 -14.56 6.78 2.36
N LEU A 433 -15.75 7.10 1.86
CA LEU A 433 -16.09 8.43 1.34
C LEU A 433 -16.02 9.49 2.43
N GLU A 434 -16.57 9.22 3.62
CA GLU A 434 -16.48 10.13 4.76
C GLU A 434 -15.02 10.34 5.18
N ALA A 435 -14.21 9.28 5.26
CA ALA A 435 -12.80 9.36 5.61
C ALA A 435 -11.99 10.18 4.58
N ALA A 436 -12.23 9.95 3.29
CA ALA A 436 -11.61 10.69 2.19
C ALA A 436 -12.02 12.17 2.19
N HIS A 437 -13.25 12.47 2.61
CA HIS A 437 -13.80 13.83 2.67
C HIS A 437 -13.54 14.55 4.00
N SER A 438 -13.28 13.81 5.09
CA SER A 438 -13.22 14.38 6.44
C SER A 438 -12.08 15.39 6.59
N VAL A 439 -12.46 16.65 6.80
CA VAL A 439 -11.53 17.72 7.13
C VAL A 439 -11.07 17.52 8.57
N GLN A 440 -9.84 17.04 8.75
CA GLN A 440 -9.22 16.95 10.07
C GLN A 440 -9.19 18.36 10.69
N GLN A 441 -9.88 18.54 11.83
CA GLN A 441 -9.90 19.82 12.55
C GLN A 441 -8.46 20.33 12.75
N ASN A 442 -8.16 21.52 12.22
CA ASN A 442 -6.89 22.27 12.30
C ASN A 442 -5.78 21.93 11.28
N SER A 443 -6.05 21.19 10.20
CA SER A 443 -5.09 21.04 9.09
C SER A 443 -5.58 21.73 7.81
N VAL A 444 -4.74 22.61 7.25
CA VAL A 444 -4.94 23.24 5.91
C VAL A 444 -4.38 22.34 4.79
N ALA A 445 -3.75 21.21 5.13
CA ALA A 445 -3.40 20.18 4.17
C ALA A 445 -4.68 19.39 3.88
N ALA A 446 -5.45 19.92 2.92
CA ALA A 446 -6.66 19.33 2.41
C ALA A 446 -6.38 17.94 1.85
N ARG A 447 -7.25 16.97 2.17
CA ARG A 447 -7.02 15.57 1.85
C ARG A 447 -7.73 15.16 0.58
N GLY A 448 -7.00 14.40 -0.23
CA GLY A 448 -7.43 13.25 -0.99
C GLY A 448 -8.38 13.47 -2.13
N MET A 449 -9.56 13.98 -1.84
CA MET A 449 -10.71 14.06 -2.74
C MET A 449 -11.45 15.37 -2.52
N TYR A 450 -11.73 16.08 -3.61
CA TYR A 450 -12.47 17.33 -3.64
C TYR A 450 -13.69 17.14 -4.54
N VAL A 451 -14.89 17.38 -4.01
CA VAL A 451 -16.04 17.60 -4.88
C VAL A 451 -15.90 19.01 -5.44
N LEU A 452 -15.65 19.09 -6.74
CA LEU A 452 -15.62 20.35 -7.45
C LEU A 452 -17.06 20.83 -7.64
N PRO A 453 -17.25 22.15 -7.79
CA PRO A 453 -18.55 22.66 -8.20
C PRO A 453 -19.02 21.95 -9.47
N SER A 454 -20.32 21.74 -9.58
CA SER A 454 -20.94 20.96 -10.64
C SER A 454 -22.36 21.44 -10.89
N TYR A 455 -23.11 20.74 -11.74
CA TYR A 455 -24.52 21.03 -11.99
C TYR A 455 -25.37 21.07 -10.70
N TYR A 456 -24.96 20.30 -9.68
CA TYR A 456 -25.64 20.18 -8.40
C TYR A 456 -24.93 20.93 -7.27
N VAL A 457 -23.60 20.98 -7.23
CA VAL A 457 -22.88 21.55 -6.08
C VAL A 457 -22.22 22.88 -6.46
N GLU A 458 -22.45 23.96 -5.73
CA GLU A 458 -21.72 25.22 -5.89
C GLU A 458 -20.39 25.21 -5.11
N SER A 459 -19.54 26.21 -5.36
CA SER A 459 -18.33 26.44 -4.56
C SER A 459 -18.65 26.53 -3.07
N GLY A 460 -17.91 25.77 -2.26
CA GLY A 460 -18.14 25.69 -0.82
C GLY A 460 -19.24 24.70 -0.41
N PHE A 461 -19.57 23.74 -1.29
CA PHE A 461 -20.56 22.67 -1.02
C PHE A 461 -21.99 23.17 -0.81
N ASN A 462 -22.32 24.35 -1.34
CA ASN A 462 -23.70 24.83 -1.31
C ASN A 462 -24.51 24.13 -2.40
N LYS A 463 -25.78 23.84 -2.14
CA LYS A 463 -26.71 23.30 -3.12
C LYS A 463 -27.03 24.35 -4.20
N VAL A 464 -27.07 23.95 -5.48
CA VAL A 464 -27.58 24.82 -6.56
C VAL A 464 -29.11 24.90 -6.48
N ASP A 465 -29.65 26.12 -6.35
CA ASP A 465 -31.09 26.36 -6.29
C ASP A 465 -31.82 25.91 -7.56
N GLY A 466 -32.96 25.22 -7.39
CA GLY A 466 -33.83 24.81 -8.50
C GLY A 466 -33.38 23.55 -9.26
N ARG A 467 -32.34 22.85 -8.80
CA ARG A 467 -31.94 21.54 -9.32
C ARG A 467 -32.51 20.41 -8.45
N SER A 468 -33.01 19.35 -9.09
CA SER A 468 -33.58 18.17 -8.40
C SER A 468 -32.51 17.10 -8.19
N TYR A 469 -32.40 16.58 -6.97
CA TYR A 469 -31.45 15.53 -6.58
C TYR A 469 -32.14 14.17 -6.46
N THR A 470 -33.42 14.11 -6.82
CA THR A 470 -34.29 12.94 -6.66
C THR A 470 -33.69 11.67 -7.24
N ASP A 471 -32.96 11.81 -8.35
CA ASP A 471 -32.38 10.69 -9.08
C ASP A 471 -31.18 10.06 -8.35
N PHE A 472 -30.63 10.77 -7.35
CA PHE A 472 -29.54 10.30 -6.49
C PHE A 472 -30.01 9.98 -5.07
N CYS A 473 -31.30 10.11 -4.75
CA CYS A 473 -31.78 9.99 -3.37
C CYS A 473 -31.56 8.59 -2.79
N ASP A 474 -31.75 7.54 -3.59
CA ASP A 474 -31.49 6.17 -3.14
C ASP A 474 -30.01 5.98 -2.74
N ALA A 475 -29.09 6.47 -3.57
CA ALA A 475 -27.66 6.43 -3.28
C ALA A 475 -27.26 7.31 -2.08
N LEU A 476 -27.81 8.52 -1.98
CA LEU A 476 -27.55 9.44 -0.87
C LEU A 476 -28.06 8.87 0.47
N SER A 477 -29.22 8.22 0.47
CA SER A 477 -29.82 7.60 1.65
C SER A 477 -29.03 6.39 2.17
N LEU A 478 -28.14 5.82 1.35
CA LEU A 478 -27.25 4.75 1.79
C LEU A 478 -26.18 5.25 2.77
N CYS A 479 -25.71 6.49 2.59
CA CYS A 479 -24.63 7.05 3.42
C CYS A 479 -25.06 8.13 4.39
N LEU A 480 -26.18 8.81 4.13
CA LEU A 480 -26.63 9.94 4.92
C LEU A 480 -27.94 9.58 5.60
N SER A 481 -28.03 9.87 6.90
CA SER A 481 -29.29 9.75 7.62
C SER A 481 -30.30 10.78 7.11
N SER A 482 -31.59 10.54 7.33
CA SER A 482 -32.63 11.54 7.00
C SER A 482 -32.40 12.89 7.70
N SER A 483 -31.76 12.90 8.88
CA SER A 483 -31.34 14.13 9.55
C SER A 483 -30.21 14.86 8.81
N ASP A 484 -29.24 14.13 8.26
CA ASP A 484 -28.12 14.74 7.51
C ASP A 484 -28.62 15.32 6.19
N LEU A 485 -29.49 14.59 5.49
CA LEU A 485 -30.15 15.06 4.28
C LEU A 485 -30.98 16.33 4.53
N ALA A 486 -31.73 16.38 5.63
CA ALA A 486 -32.46 17.57 6.04
C ALA A 486 -31.54 18.76 6.38
N LEU A 487 -30.38 18.51 6.99
CA LEU A 487 -29.38 19.56 7.28
C LEU A 487 -28.76 20.15 6.00
N LEU A 488 -28.66 19.34 4.94
CA LEU A 488 -28.17 19.75 3.63
C LEU A 488 -29.26 20.35 2.72
N ASP A 489 -30.50 20.50 3.23
CA ASP A 489 -31.67 20.89 2.43
C ASP A 489 -31.92 19.96 1.23
N LEU A 490 -31.56 18.68 1.36
CA LEU A 490 -31.82 17.66 0.34
C LEU A 490 -33.12 16.93 0.67
N GLY A 491 -34.16 17.20 -0.14
CA GLY A 491 -35.46 16.55 -0.05
C GLY A 491 -35.45 15.19 -0.74
N CYS A 492 -34.86 14.21 -0.05
CA CYS A 492 -35.07 12.79 -0.24
C CYS A 492 -36.00 12.31 0.89
#